data_AF-A0A484Z8K2-F1
#
_entry.id   AF-A0A484Z8K2-F1
#
_cell.length_a   1.000
_cell.length_b   1.000
_cell.length_c   1.000
_cell.angle_alpha   90.00
_cell.angle_beta   90.00
_cell.angle_gamma   90.00
#
_symmetry.space_group_name_H-M   'P 1'
#
loop_
_entity.id
_entity.type
_entity.pdbx_description
1 polymer ?
#
loop_
_entity_poly.entity_id
_entity_poly.type
_entity_poly.pdbx_seq_one_letter_code
_entity_poly.pdbx_strand_id
1 'polypeptide(L)'
;MVLHSTRWLALSYFTYFFSYGIFLPFWSVWLKGIGLSPETIGVLLGAGLVARFLGSLLIAPRVSDPSLLIKAVRILALLTLVFVACFWVSHQFAWLMVVMVGFNLFFSPLVPLTDALANTWQKQITMDYGRVRLWDRSPL
;
A
#
# COMPACT_ATOMS: atom_id res chain seq x y z
N MET A 1 20.07 -4.80 -14.82
CA MET A 1 18.86 -4.29 -15.50
C MET A 1 18.49 -2.96 -14.88
N VAL A 2 18.71 -1.86 -15.60
CA VAL A 2 18.43 -0.50 -15.12
C VAL A 2 16.95 -0.20 -15.38
N LEU A 3 16.09 -0.55 -14.43
CA LEU A 3 14.70 -0.12 -14.45
C LEU A 3 14.69 1.38 -14.09
N HIS A 4 14.25 2.23 -15.04
CA HIS A 4 14.01 3.65 -14.80
C HIS A 4 13.03 3.79 -13.62
N SER A 5 13.60 4.07 -12.46
CA SER A 5 13.00 4.09 -11.12
C SER A 5 11.65 4.81 -11.06
N THR A 6 11.50 5.90 -11.83
CA THR A 6 10.26 6.70 -11.92
C THR A 6 9.09 5.94 -12.54
N ARG A 7 9.31 5.11 -13.57
CA ARG A 7 8.21 4.38 -14.25
C ARG A 7 7.67 3.26 -13.37
N TRP A 8 8.54 2.59 -12.61
CA TRP A 8 8.15 1.53 -11.69
C TRP A 8 7.36 2.08 -10.49
N LEU A 9 7.82 3.20 -9.92
CA LEU A 9 7.07 3.91 -8.87
C LEU A 9 5.70 4.38 -9.38
N ALA A 10 5.66 5.06 -10.52
CA ALA A 10 4.40 5.53 -11.11
C ALA A 10 3.43 4.37 -11.38
N LEU A 11 3.91 3.25 -11.91
CA LEU A 11 3.10 2.05 -12.12
C LEU A 11 2.60 1.48 -10.79
N SER A 12 3.45 1.43 -9.76
CA SER A 12 3.07 0.92 -8.43
C SER A 12 1.98 1.77 -7.78
N TYR A 13 2.10 3.11 -7.82
CA TYR A 13 1.04 4.01 -7.35
C TYR A 13 -0.22 3.86 -8.19
N PHE A 14 -0.09 3.83 -9.52
CA PHE A 14 -1.23 3.67 -10.41
C PHE A 14 -2.01 2.38 -10.11
N THR A 15 -1.33 1.23 -10.03
CA THR A 15 -1.97 -0.04 -9.71
C THR A 15 -2.60 -0.03 -8.32
N TYR A 16 -1.94 0.57 -7.32
CA TYR A 16 -2.48 0.69 -5.97
C TYR A 16 -3.78 1.51 -5.95
N PHE A 17 -3.74 2.74 -6.47
CA PHE A 17 -4.91 3.63 -6.46
C PHE A 17 -6.01 3.15 -7.38
N PHE A 18 -5.68 2.53 -8.52
CA PHE A 18 -6.66 1.92 -9.41
C PHE A 18 -7.40 0.77 -8.72
N SER A 19 -6.66 -0.17 -8.11
CA SER A 19 -7.28 -1.29 -7.37
C SER A 19 -8.10 -0.80 -6.18
N TYR A 20 -7.59 0.18 -5.44
CA TYR A 20 -8.29 0.72 -4.27
C TYR A 20 -9.53 1.54 -4.66
N GLY A 21 -9.46 2.25 -5.79
CA GLY A 21 -10.58 3.01 -6.37
C GLY A 21 -11.72 2.12 -6.84
N ILE A 22 -11.44 0.89 -7.28
CA ILE A 22 -12.47 -0.12 -7.56
C ILE A 22 -12.98 -0.73 -6.24
N PHE A 23 -12.10 -1.00 -5.27
CA PHE A 23 -12.50 -1.61 -4.02
C PHE A 23 -13.50 -0.75 -3.23
N LEU A 24 -13.21 0.55 -3.03
CA LEU A 24 -14.02 1.45 -2.21
C LEU A 24 -15.54 1.48 -2.52
N PRO A 25 -15.97 1.74 -3.76
CA PRO A 25 -17.40 1.86 -4.08
C PRO A 25 -18.11 0.51 -4.26
N PHE A 26 -17.40 -0.54 -4.68
CA PHE A 26 -18.02 -1.82 -5.00
C PHE A 26 -18.05 -2.78 -3.80
N TRP A 27 -17.17 -2.61 -2.81
CA TRP A 27 -17.06 -3.57 -1.70
C TRP A 27 -18.32 -3.64 -0.83
N SER A 28 -18.88 -2.48 -0.44
CA SER A 28 -20.12 -2.43 0.34
C SER A 28 -21.30 -3.02 -0.42
N VAL A 29 -21.35 -2.80 -1.74
CA VAL A 29 -22.38 -3.36 -2.64
C VAL A 29 -22.24 -4.88 -2.75
N TRP A 30 -21.02 -5.39 -2.87
CA TRP A 30 -20.76 -6.84 -2.89
C TRP A 30 -21.16 -7.51 -1.58
N LEU A 31 -20.78 -6.93 -0.42
CA LEU A 31 -21.19 -7.44 0.88
C LEU A 31 -22.71 -7.47 1.05
N LYS A 32 -23.40 -6.42 0.57
CA LYS A 32 -24.87 -6.38 0.51
C LYS A 32 -25.44 -7.47 -0.40
N GLY A 33 -24.79 -7.74 -1.54
CA GLY A 33 -25.16 -8.80 -2.49
C GLY A 33 -25.07 -10.21 -1.92
N ILE A 34 -24.20 -10.45 -0.93
CA ILE A 34 -24.09 -11.73 -0.21
C ILE A 34 -25.20 -11.90 0.83
N GLY A 35 -26.03 -10.87 1.04
CA GLY A 35 -27.13 -10.89 2.01
C GLY A 35 -26.73 -10.46 3.43
N LEU A 36 -25.58 -9.78 3.59
CA LEU A 36 -25.19 -9.23 4.89
C LEU A 36 -26.07 -8.04 5.28
N SER A 37 -26.37 -7.92 6.58
CA SER A 37 -27.12 -6.78 7.11
C SER A 37 -26.30 -5.48 7.05
N PRO A 38 -26.93 -4.30 6.89
CA PRO A 38 -26.22 -3.02 6.85
C PRO A 38 -25.35 -2.76 8.08
N GLU A 39 -25.78 -3.19 9.27
CA GLU A 39 -25.06 -3.04 10.53
C GLU A 39 -23.75 -3.84 10.49
N THR A 40 -23.83 -5.07 9.99
CA THR A 40 -22.69 -5.99 9.85
C THR A 40 -21.66 -5.45 8.85
N ILE A 41 -22.13 -4.87 7.74
CA ILE A 41 -21.29 -4.21 6.74
C ILE A 41 -20.56 -3.01 7.36
N GLY A 42 -21.26 -2.19 8.14
CA GLY A 42 -20.66 -1.05 8.85
C GLY A 42 -19.54 -1.49 9.81
N VAL A 43 -19.78 -2.55 10.58
CA VAL A 43 -18.76 -3.13 11.49
C VAL A 43 -17.56 -3.66 10.72
N LEU A 44 -17.77 -4.39 9.63
CA LEU A 44 -16.70 -4.90 8.78
C LEU A 44 -15.84 -3.77 8.21
N LEU A 45 -16.47 -2.77 7.61
CA LEU A 45 -15.78 -1.60 7.02
C LEU A 45 -15.02 -0.82 8.09
N GLY A 46 -15.64 -0.58 9.25
CA GLY A 46 -15.01 0.09 10.38
C GLY A 46 -13.79 -0.67 10.91
N ALA A 47 -13.91 -1.99 11.11
CA ALA A 47 -12.80 -2.85 11.50
C ALA A 47 -11.67 -2.84 10.46
N GLY A 48 -12.02 -2.84 9.18
CA GLY A 48 -11.06 -2.69 8.06
C GLY A 48 -10.28 -1.38 8.15
N LEU A 49 -10.94 -0.25 8.43
CA LEU A 49 -10.27 1.04 8.58
C LEU A 49 -9.34 1.09 9.81
N VAL A 50 -9.75 0.51 10.93
CA VAL A 50 -8.90 0.40 12.13
C VAL A 50 -7.68 -0.47 11.83
N ALA A 51 -7.88 -1.62 11.19
CA ALA A 51 -6.79 -2.50 10.77
C ALA A 51 -5.84 -1.80 9.80
N ARG A 52 -6.38 -1.03 8.85
CA ARG A 52 -5.62 -0.20 7.91
C ARG A 52 -4.72 0.78 8.66
N PHE A 53 -5.29 1.52 9.61
CA PHE A 53 -4.57 2.47 10.45
C PHE A 53 -3.45 1.79 11.25
N LEU A 54 -3.76 0.68 11.93
CA LEU A 54 -2.77 -0.09 12.70
C LEU A 54 -1.68 -0.66 11.81
N GLY A 55 -2.02 -1.15 10.61
CA GLY A 55 -1.07 -1.71 9.65
C GLY A 55 -0.04 -0.67 9.21
N SER A 56 -0.51 0.51 8.79
CA SER A 56 0.41 1.61 8.47
C SER A 56 1.24 2.06 9.66
N LEU A 57 0.63 2.22 10.84
CA LEU A 57 1.32 2.72 12.03
C LEU A 57 2.37 1.74 12.55
N LEU A 58 2.09 0.43 12.49
CA LEU A 58 2.95 -0.60 13.06
C LEU A 58 3.97 -1.15 12.08
N ILE A 59 3.64 -1.24 10.78
CA ILE A 59 4.50 -1.89 9.78
C ILE A 59 5.41 -0.88 9.10
N ALA A 60 4.90 0.32 8.76
CA ALA A 60 5.69 1.28 7.99
C ALA A 60 6.96 1.76 8.72
N PRO A 61 6.95 2.09 10.03
CA PRO A 61 8.16 2.53 10.73
C PRO A 61 9.18 1.42 10.95
N ARG A 62 8.74 0.15 10.98
CA ARG A 62 9.61 -1.01 11.26
C ARG A 62 10.51 -1.39 10.10
N VAL A 63 10.22 -0.90 8.89
CA VAL A 63 11.00 -1.21 7.69
C VAL A 63 11.67 0.07 7.21
N SER A 64 12.78 0.43 7.87
CA SER A 64 13.59 1.60 7.54
C SER A 64 14.79 1.27 6.65
N ASP A 65 15.15 -0.02 6.53
CA ASP A 65 16.31 -0.45 5.75
C ASP A 65 16.03 -0.43 4.23
N PRO A 66 16.83 0.32 3.44
CA PRO A 66 16.73 0.40 1.97
C PRO A 66 16.72 -0.96 1.27
N SER A 67 17.52 -1.91 1.76
CA SER A 67 17.66 -3.25 1.20
C SER A 67 16.45 -4.15 1.48
N LEU A 68 15.69 -3.85 2.55
CA LEU A 68 14.52 -4.61 2.97
C LEU A 68 13.22 -4.02 2.42
N LEU A 69 13.17 -2.72 2.10
CA LEU A 69 11.99 -2.04 1.55
C LEU A 69 11.39 -2.77 0.35
N ILE A 70 12.20 -3.12 -0.66
CA ILE A 70 11.72 -3.84 -1.86
C ILE A 70 11.19 -5.23 -1.49
N LYS A 71 11.87 -5.95 -0.58
CA LYS A 71 11.43 -7.27 -0.12
C LYS A 71 10.11 -7.16 0.67
N ALA A 72 9.99 -6.17 1.54
CA ALA A 72 8.80 -5.92 2.34
C ALA A 72 7.59 -5.59 1.46
N VAL A 73 7.73 -4.69 0.48
CA VAL A 73 6.65 -4.36 -0.48
C VAL A 73 6.21 -5.61 -1.25
N ARG A 74 7.15 -6.46 -1.70
CA ARG A 74 6.82 -7.72 -2.38
C ARG A 74 6.10 -8.72 -1.47
N ILE A 75 6.59 -8.92 -0.25
CA ILE A 75 5.97 -9.84 0.72
C ILE A 75 4.56 -9.34 1.07
N LEU A 76 4.38 -8.05 1.33
CA LEU A 76 3.08 -7.46 1.62
C LEU A 76 2.13 -7.61 0.43
N ALA A 77 2.59 -7.37 -0.80
CA ALA A 77 1.78 -7.57 -2.00
C ALA A 77 1.34 -9.04 -2.17
N LEU A 78 2.25 -10.00 -1.90
CA LEU A 78 1.91 -11.43 -1.92
C LEU A 78 0.90 -11.79 -0.83
N LEU A 79 1.08 -11.27 0.39
CA LEU A 79 0.13 -11.47 1.49
C LEU A 79 -1.24 -10.90 1.12
N THR A 80 -1.31 -9.67 0.60
CA THR A 80 -2.55 -9.07 0.10
C THR A 80 -3.23 -9.98 -0.92
N LEU A 81 -2.47 -10.54 -1.88
CA LEU A 81 -3.02 -11.43 -2.90
C LEU A 81 -3.59 -12.73 -2.32
N VAL A 82 -2.93 -13.29 -1.30
CA VAL A 82 -3.46 -14.44 -0.55
C VAL A 82 -4.77 -14.09 0.14
N PHE A 83 -4.86 -12.93 0.80
CA PHE A 83 -6.11 -12.49 1.43
C PHE A 83 -7.23 -12.25 0.41
N VAL A 84 -6.89 -11.74 -0.78
CA VAL A 84 -7.87 -11.61 -1.88
C VAL A 84 -8.42 -12.98 -2.28
N ALA A 85 -7.56 -14.00 -2.41
CA ALA A 85 -8.00 -15.36 -2.71
C ALA A 85 -8.85 -15.98 -1.58
N CYS A 86 -8.53 -15.66 -0.32
CA CYS A 86 -9.29 -16.14 0.85
C CYS A 86 -10.74 -15.65 0.88
N PHE A 87 -11.09 -14.55 0.19
CA PHE A 87 -12.49 -14.11 0.06
C PHE A 87 -13.37 -15.12 -0.69
N TRP A 88 -12.79 -15.95 -1.56
CA TRP A 88 -13.54 -16.96 -2.32
C TRP A 88 -13.80 -18.27 -1.56
N VAL A 89 -13.13 -18.47 -0.41
CA VAL A 89 -13.17 -19.74 0.33
C VAL A 89 -14.44 -19.89 1.17
N SER A 90 -14.87 -18.81 1.81
CA SER A 90 -16.05 -18.83 2.70
C SER A 90 -16.68 -17.45 2.80
N HIS A 91 -18.01 -17.43 2.96
CA HIS A 91 -18.83 -16.23 3.10
C HIS A 91 -19.38 -16.05 4.53
N GLN A 92 -18.87 -16.81 5.50
CA GLN A 92 -19.24 -16.65 6.90
C GLN A 92 -18.72 -15.32 7.46
N PHE A 93 -19.51 -14.65 8.28
CA PHE A 93 -19.17 -13.34 8.85
C PHE A 93 -17.81 -13.31 9.55
N ALA A 94 -17.54 -14.28 10.43
CA ALA A 94 -16.28 -14.35 11.17
C ALA A 94 -15.07 -14.51 10.23
N TRP A 95 -15.22 -15.30 9.16
CA TRP A 95 -14.19 -15.46 8.14
C TRP A 95 -13.97 -14.16 7.37
N LEU A 96 -15.04 -13.54 6.88
CA LEU A 96 -14.97 -12.26 6.17
C LEU A 96 -14.32 -11.18 7.03
N MET A 97 -14.57 -11.15 8.34
CA MET A 97 -13.92 -10.21 9.25
C MET A 97 -12.41 -10.42 9.31
N VAL A 98 -11.94 -11.66 9.51
CA VAL A 98 -10.50 -11.97 9.57
C VAL A 98 -9.83 -11.63 8.25
N VAL A 99 -10.43 -12.02 7.12
CA VAL A 99 -9.87 -11.78 5.79
C VAL A 99 -9.83 -10.28 5.49
N MET A 100 -10.86 -9.52 5.86
CA MET A 100 -10.95 -8.09 5.60
C MET A 100 -10.01 -7.26 6.48
N VAL A 101 -9.85 -7.65 7.74
CA VAL A 101 -8.84 -7.08 8.66
C VAL A 101 -7.44 -7.37 8.13
N GLY A 102 -7.14 -8.63 7.78
CA GLY A 102 -5.85 -9.03 7.23
C GLY A 102 -5.52 -8.30 5.93
N PHE A 103 -6.47 -8.26 4.99
CA PHE A 103 -6.33 -7.52 3.74
C PHE A 103 -5.98 -6.07 3.99
N ASN A 104 -6.75 -5.35 4.81
CA ASN A 104 -6.51 -3.93 5.08
C ASN A 104 -5.21 -3.69 5.86
N LEU A 105 -4.85 -4.57 6.79
CA LEU A 105 -3.62 -4.50 7.58
C LEU A 105 -2.37 -4.55 6.69
N PHE A 106 -2.34 -5.44 5.69
CA PHE A 106 -1.19 -5.61 4.79
C PHE A 106 -1.23 -4.69 3.57
N PHE A 107 -2.42 -4.32 3.11
CA PHE A 107 -2.59 -3.42 1.97
C PHE A 107 -2.29 -1.96 2.32
N SER A 108 -2.52 -1.53 3.57
CA SER A 108 -2.26 -0.16 4.00
C SER A 108 -0.79 0.28 3.92
N PRO A 109 0.19 -0.47 4.47
CA PRO A 109 1.59 -0.05 4.49
C PRO A 109 2.27 -0.06 3.11
N LEU A 110 1.64 -0.61 2.06
CA LEU A 110 2.21 -0.60 0.71
C LEU A 110 2.50 0.83 0.21
N VAL A 111 1.64 1.80 0.49
CA VAL A 111 1.85 3.21 0.11
C VAL A 111 3.03 3.84 0.85
N PRO A 112 3.04 3.91 2.20
CA PRO A 112 4.15 4.55 2.90
C PRO A 112 5.49 3.84 2.69
N LEU A 113 5.52 2.52 2.43
CA LEU A 113 6.75 1.82 2.06
C LEU A 113 7.21 2.16 0.63
N THR A 114 6.28 2.34 -0.30
CA THR A 114 6.59 2.80 -1.66
C THR A 114 7.11 4.25 -1.62
N ASP A 115 6.52 5.11 -0.78
CA ASP A 115 7.00 6.48 -0.53
C ASP A 115 8.41 6.49 0.08
N ALA A 116 8.67 5.62 1.07
CA ALA A 116 9.99 5.47 1.69
C ALA A 116 11.05 4.99 0.69
N LEU A 117 10.68 4.09 -0.21
CA LEU A 117 11.55 3.63 -1.31
C LEU A 117 11.84 4.77 -2.30
N ALA A 118 10.83 5.54 -2.68
CA ALA A 118 11.00 6.71 -3.55
C ALA A 118 11.96 7.74 -2.93
N ASN A 119 11.79 8.06 -1.65
CA ASN A 119 12.69 8.96 -0.91
C ASN A 119 14.12 8.44 -0.84
N THR A 120 14.30 7.14 -0.62
CA THR A 120 15.63 6.51 -0.58
C THR A 120 16.31 6.59 -1.94
N TRP A 121 15.58 6.33 -3.02
CA TRP A 121 16.10 6.45 -4.39
C TRP A 121 16.38 7.89 -4.79
N GLN A 122 15.57 8.85 -4.36
CA GLN A 122 15.83 10.28 -4.58
C GLN A 122 17.12 10.74 -3.86
N LYS A 123 17.41 10.21 -2.68
CA LYS A 123 18.69 10.46 -1.98
C LYS A 123 19.89 9.78 -2.65
N GLN A 124 19.71 8.64 -3.30
CA GLN A 124 20.77 7.92 -4.03
C GLN A 124 21.05 8.50 -5.41
N ILE A 125 20.03 9.03 -6.09
CA ILE A 125 20.17 9.86 -7.30
C ILE A 125 20.44 11.28 -6.81
N THR A 126 21.63 11.50 -6.25
CA THR A 126 22.16 12.82 -5.96
C THR A 126 22.24 13.63 -7.26
N MET A 127 21.16 14.33 -7.62
CA MET A 127 21.36 15.64 -8.25
C MET A 127 22.04 16.48 -7.19
N ASP A 128 23.29 16.85 -7.48
CA ASP A 128 24.13 17.70 -6.65
C ASP A 128 23.49 19.10 -6.57
N TYR A 129 22.49 19.23 -5.69
CA TYR A 129 21.69 20.45 -5.51
C TYR A 129 22.59 21.64 -5.13
N GLY A 130 23.77 21.37 -4.55
CA GLY A 130 24.83 22.34 -4.30
C GLY A 130 25.45 22.92 -5.56
N ARG A 131 25.70 22.11 -6.60
CA ARG A 131 26.20 22.60 -7.90
C ARG A 131 25.16 23.40 -8.67
N VAL A 132 23.88 23.04 -8.56
CA VAL A 132 22.78 23.77 -9.23
C VAL A 132 22.62 25.18 -8.63
N ARG A 133 22.92 25.36 -7.33
CA ARG A 133 22.88 26.67 -6.66
C ARG A 133 24.13 27.54 -6.88
N LEU A 134 25.23 26.95 -7.37
CA LEU A 134 26.50 27.65 -7.62
C LEU A 134 26.66 28.19 -9.06
N TRP A 135 25.56 28.29 -9.82
CA TRP A 135 25.54 28.88 -11.18
C TRP A 135 26.15 30.29 -11.26
N ASP A 136 26.17 31.03 -10.15
CA ASP A 136 26.58 32.44 -10.11
C ASP A 136 27.96 32.68 -9.48
N ARG A 137 28.93 31.81 -9.76
CA ARG A 137 30.34 32.20 -9.64
C ARG A 137 31.08 31.87 -10.94
N SER A 138 30.98 32.78 -11.90
CA SER A 138 32.01 32.94 -12.91
C SER A 138 33.34 33.24 -12.19
N PRO A 139 34.45 32.56 -12.52
CA PRO A 139 35.76 33.10 -12.26
C PRO A 139 36.06 34.14 -13.33
N LEU A 140 36.68 35.25 -12.87
CA LEU A 140 37.16 36.44 -13.60
C LEU A 140 36.18 37.62 -13.62
#